data_AF-A0A7J5ETX7-F1
#
_entry.id   AF-A0A7J5ETX7-F1
#
_cell.length_a   1.000
_cell.length_b   1.000
_cell.length_c   1.000
_cell.angle_alpha   90.00
_cell.angle_beta   90.00
_cell.angle_gamma   90.00
#
_symmetry.space_group_name_H-M   'P 1'
#
loop_
_entity.id
_entity.type
_entity.pdbx_description
1 polymer ?
#
loop_
_entity_poly.entity_id
_entity_poly.type
_entity_poly.pdbx_seq_one_letter_code
_entity_poly.pdbx_strand_id
1 'polypeptide(L)'
;MRRPWLIPTVFMALWGSCFCSNKLSGTVEVNGEKVGFNSCRNGIIHGFRGVELSASNGMRLRLGVTPTGKMGVIVFPKDAAVGTELGIECGSLSLSDQNSTVNDVKNVQGKAVLDCEAQGYKLKGEVSFENCH
;
A
#
# COMPACT_ATOMS: atom_id res chain seq x y z
N MET A 1 -29.74 -56.89 -21.91
CA MET A 1 -28.47 -56.62 -21.20
C MET A 1 -28.17 -55.12 -21.33
N ARG A 2 -28.36 -54.34 -20.25
CA ARG A 2 -28.13 -52.88 -20.21
C ARG A 2 -26.85 -52.62 -19.41
N ARG A 3 -25.85 -51.97 -20.00
CA ARG A 3 -24.61 -51.56 -19.32
C ARG A 3 -24.80 -50.13 -18.79
N PRO A 4 -24.56 -49.85 -17.50
CA PRO A 4 -24.51 -48.48 -17.00
C PRO A 4 -23.11 -47.90 -17.27
N TRP A 5 -23.06 -46.73 -17.91
CA TRP A 5 -21.84 -45.95 -18.07
C TRP A 5 -21.60 -45.13 -16.79
N LEU A 6 -20.43 -45.32 -16.19
CA LEU A 6 -19.89 -44.52 -15.09
C LEU A 6 -19.49 -43.15 -15.63
N ILE A 7 -20.08 -42.09 -15.09
CA ILE A 7 -19.64 -40.70 -15.32
C ILE A 7 -18.49 -40.42 -14.34
N PRO A 8 -17.29 -40.06 -14.80
CA PRO A 8 -16.20 -39.69 -13.90
C PRO A 8 -16.42 -38.28 -13.36
N THR A 9 -16.62 -38.19 -12.05
CA THR A 9 -16.68 -36.94 -11.28
C THR A 9 -15.30 -36.29 -11.30
N VAL A 10 -15.14 -35.21 -12.06
CA VAL A 10 -13.93 -34.38 -12.05
C VAL A 10 -13.90 -33.59 -10.75
N PHE A 11 -13.08 -34.03 -9.80
CA PHE A 11 -12.72 -33.26 -8.61
C PHE A 11 -11.90 -32.04 -9.06
N MET A 12 -12.56 -30.88 -9.12
CA MET A 12 -11.92 -29.59 -9.36
C MET A 12 -11.15 -29.21 -8.10
N ALA A 13 -9.87 -29.54 -8.06
CA ALA A 13 -8.96 -29.13 -7.00
C ALA A 13 -8.87 -27.60 -6.99
N LEU A 14 -9.53 -26.97 -6.02
CA LEU A 14 -9.34 -25.55 -5.69
C LEU A 14 -7.86 -25.33 -5.40
N TRP A 15 -7.18 -24.68 -6.33
CA TRP A 15 -5.86 -24.10 -6.11
C TRP A 15 -5.95 -23.10 -4.97
N GLY A 16 -5.34 -23.45 -3.83
CA GLY A 16 -5.06 -22.54 -2.75
C GLY A 16 -4.16 -21.43 -3.25
N SER A 17 -4.75 -20.30 -3.61
CA SER A 17 -4.04 -19.05 -3.80
C SER A 17 -3.38 -18.67 -2.49
N CYS A 18 -2.07 -18.91 -2.39
CA CYS A 18 -1.22 -18.31 -1.37
C CYS A 18 -1.37 -16.79 -1.49
N PHE A 19 -2.24 -16.21 -0.68
CA PHE A 19 -2.34 -14.77 -0.49
C PHE A 19 -1.00 -14.31 0.08
N CYS A 20 -0.16 -13.72 -0.76
CA CYS A 20 0.99 -12.95 -0.30
C CYS A 20 0.46 -11.76 0.50
N SER A 21 0.37 -11.91 1.82
CA SER A 21 -0.05 -10.84 2.70
C SER A 21 1.04 -9.77 2.80
N ASN A 22 0.67 -8.52 2.50
CA ASN A 22 1.53 -7.36 2.71
C ASN A 22 1.83 -7.24 4.20
N LYS A 23 3.05 -6.83 4.56
CA LYS A 23 3.40 -6.58 5.97
C LYS A 23 3.49 -5.08 6.19
N LEU A 24 2.76 -4.60 7.17
CA LEU A 24 2.75 -3.21 7.61
C LEU A 24 2.99 -3.16 9.11
N SER A 25 3.89 -2.29 9.54
CA SER A 25 4.16 -2.04 10.94
C SER A 25 4.48 -0.56 11.17
N GLY A 26 4.31 -0.10 12.40
CA GLY A 26 4.53 1.29 12.78
C GLY A 26 3.28 1.98 13.28
N THR A 27 3.39 3.27 13.55
CA THR A 27 2.29 4.10 14.04
C THR A 27 2.42 5.46 13.40
N VAL A 28 1.34 5.90 12.78
CA VAL A 28 1.22 7.24 12.19
C VAL A 28 0.05 7.92 12.86
N GLU A 29 0.27 9.15 13.27
CA GLU A 29 -0.72 10.06 13.81
C GLU A 29 -1.09 11.07 12.72
N VAL A 30 -2.39 11.24 12.50
CA VAL A 30 -2.95 12.27 11.63
C VAL A 30 -3.80 13.17 12.50
N ASN A 31 -3.42 14.43 12.62
CA ASN A 31 -4.09 15.41 13.48
C ASN A 31 -4.18 14.98 14.96
N GLY A 32 -3.18 14.22 15.43
CA GLY A 32 -3.13 13.68 16.79
C GLY A 32 -3.92 12.38 17.00
N GLU A 33 -4.62 11.88 15.98
CA GLU A 33 -5.29 10.58 16.03
C GLU A 33 -4.40 9.49 15.43
N LYS A 34 -4.25 8.37 16.14
CA LYS A 34 -3.49 7.22 15.65
C LYS A 34 -4.27 6.51 14.54
N VAL A 35 -3.66 6.42 13.35
CA VAL A 35 -4.23 5.75 12.20
C VAL A 35 -3.52 4.42 11.95
N GLY A 36 -4.30 3.35 11.94
CA GLY A 36 -3.81 2.01 11.60
C GLY A 36 -3.91 1.75 10.10
N PHE A 37 -2.76 1.59 9.43
CA PHE A 37 -2.68 1.14 8.04
C PHE A 37 -2.72 -0.39 7.98
N ASN A 38 -3.62 -0.93 7.16
CA ASN A 38 -3.85 -2.37 7.06
C ASN A 38 -3.53 -2.93 5.66
N SER A 39 -3.32 -2.06 4.67
CA SER A 39 -2.93 -2.47 3.32
C SER A 39 -2.06 -1.41 2.65
N CYS A 40 -1.26 -1.87 1.70
CA CYS A 40 -0.39 -1.03 0.90
C CYS A 40 -0.39 -1.49 -0.56
N ARG A 41 -0.09 -0.60 -1.49
CA ARG A 41 0.05 -0.89 -2.92
C ARG A 41 1.26 -0.19 -3.51
N ASN A 42 1.87 -0.78 -4.52
CA ASN A 42 2.95 -0.13 -5.25
C ASN A 42 2.41 1.11 -5.98
N GLY A 43 3.07 2.26 -5.80
CA GLY A 43 2.72 3.51 -6.46
C GLY A 43 2.81 3.46 -7.99
N ILE A 44 3.56 2.50 -8.55
CA ILE A 44 3.69 2.32 -10.00
C ILE A 44 2.34 2.07 -10.66
N ILE A 45 1.41 1.38 -9.98
CA ILE A 45 0.03 1.17 -10.47
C ILE A 45 -0.71 2.50 -10.69
N HIS A 46 -0.29 3.55 -9.98
CA HIS A 46 -0.83 4.90 -10.08
C HIS A 46 0.12 5.86 -10.81
N GLY A 47 1.19 5.37 -11.43
CA GLY A 47 2.13 6.18 -12.21
C GLY A 47 3.13 7.00 -11.38
N PHE A 48 3.41 6.63 -10.13
CA PHE A 48 4.42 7.31 -9.30
C PHE A 48 5.37 6.34 -8.60
N ARG A 49 6.58 6.81 -8.27
CA ARG A 49 7.55 6.01 -7.51
C ARG A 49 7.27 6.14 -6.01
N GLY A 50 6.66 5.13 -5.40
CA GLY A 50 6.25 5.20 -4.01
C GLY A 50 5.32 4.08 -3.58
N VAL A 51 4.55 4.34 -2.52
CA VAL A 51 3.58 3.43 -1.96
C VAL A 51 2.27 4.17 -1.65
N GLU A 52 1.13 3.54 -1.91
CA GLU A 52 -0.16 3.96 -1.37
C GLU A 52 -0.46 3.10 -0.12
N LEU A 53 -0.70 3.74 1.02
CA LEU A 53 -1.12 3.10 2.27
C LEU A 53 -2.62 3.36 2.47
N SER A 54 -3.38 2.31 2.79
CA SER A 54 -4.79 2.43 3.11
C SER A 54 -5.05 2.08 4.56
N ALA A 55 -5.80 2.95 5.24
CA ALA A 55 -6.16 2.82 6.64
C ALA A 55 -7.52 2.12 6.80
N SER A 56 -7.74 1.52 7.96
CA SER A 56 -9.00 0.86 8.31
C SER A 56 -10.21 1.81 8.31
N ASN A 57 -9.99 3.11 8.52
CA ASN A 57 -11.03 4.14 8.47
C ASN A 57 -11.35 4.62 7.04
N GLY A 58 -10.72 4.06 6.01
CA GLY A 58 -10.91 4.42 4.60
C GLY A 58 -10.05 5.60 4.12
N MET A 59 -9.26 6.22 4.99
CA MET A 59 -8.24 7.21 4.59
C MET A 59 -7.12 6.52 3.80
N ARG A 60 -6.53 7.22 2.84
CA ARG A 60 -5.35 6.74 2.10
C ARG A 60 -4.24 7.78 2.12
N LEU A 61 -2.99 7.32 2.18
CA LEU A 61 -1.80 8.16 2.03
C LEU A 61 -1.01 7.68 0.82
N ARG A 62 -0.61 8.59 -0.07
CA ARG A 62 0.43 8.31 -1.06
C ARG A 62 1.73 8.93 -0.60
N LEU A 63 2.73 8.07 -0.45
CA LEU A 63 4.10 8.45 -0.10
C LEU A 63 4.96 8.22 -1.34
N GLY A 64 5.47 9.28 -1.92
CA GLY A 64 6.22 9.23 -3.18
C GLY A 64 7.56 9.94 -3.09
N VAL A 65 8.49 9.56 -3.97
CA VAL A 65 9.74 10.28 -4.16
C VAL A 65 9.54 11.27 -5.30
N THR A 66 9.78 12.56 -5.04
CA THR A 66 9.74 13.63 -6.05
C THR A 66 10.95 13.52 -6.99
N PRO A 67 10.95 14.21 -8.15
CA PRO A 67 12.11 14.25 -9.04
C PRO A 67 13.39 14.80 -8.37
N THR A 68 13.26 15.60 -7.31
CA THR A 68 14.38 16.12 -6.54
C THR A 68 14.86 15.16 -5.44
N GLY A 69 14.30 13.95 -5.36
CA GLY A 69 14.62 12.95 -4.35
C GLY A 69 13.98 13.20 -2.97
N LYS A 70 13.07 14.17 -2.84
CA LYS A 70 12.38 14.47 -1.59
C LYS A 70 11.14 13.59 -1.44
N MET A 71 10.67 13.40 -0.20
CA MET A 71 9.38 12.74 0.02
C MET A 71 8.22 13.72 -0.23
N GLY A 72 7.32 13.34 -1.13
CA GLY A 72 6.02 13.96 -1.31
C GLY A 72 4.93 13.13 -0.61
N VAL A 73 3.94 13.81 -0.05
CA VAL A 73 2.80 13.17 0.64
C VAL A 73 1.50 13.74 0.11
N ILE A 74 0.59 12.85 -0.27
CA ILE A 74 -0.77 13.18 -0.65
C ILE A 74 -1.73 12.46 0.29
N VAL A 75 -2.60 13.22 0.95
CA VAL A 75 -3.61 12.71 1.88
C VAL A 75 -4.94 12.60 1.16
N PHE A 76 -5.54 11.41 1.15
CA PHE A 76 -6.89 11.18 0.67
C PHE A 76 -7.79 10.95 1.88
N PRO A 77 -8.72 11.88 2.18
CA PRO A 77 -9.77 11.62 3.15
C PRO A 77 -10.57 10.36 2.80
N LYS A 78 -11.34 9.87 3.77
CA LYS A 78 -12.24 8.73 3.57
C LYS A 78 -13.10 8.94 2.32
N ASP A 79 -13.10 7.92 1.45
CA ASP A 79 -13.88 7.87 0.20
C ASP A 79 -13.56 8.98 -0.82
N ALA A 80 -12.51 9.77 -0.61
CA ALA A 80 -12.12 10.83 -1.52
C ALA A 80 -11.41 10.27 -2.77
N ALA A 81 -11.89 10.70 -3.94
CA ALA A 81 -11.25 10.40 -5.23
C ALA A 81 -9.99 11.26 -5.46
N VAL A 82 -9.98 12.49 -4.95
CA VAL A 82 -8.89 13.46 -5.06
C VAL A 82 -8.26 13.68 -3.69
N GLY A 83 -6.93 13.64 -3.64
CA GLY A 83 -6.17 13.86 -2.42
C GLY A 83 -5.58 15.26 -2.36
N THR A 84 -5.25 15.70 -1.16
CA THR A 84 -4.55 16.96 -0.88
C THR A 84 -3.05 16.70 -0.83
N GLU A 85 -2.30 17.27 -1.77
CA GLU A 85 -0.85 17.28 -1.73
C GLU A 85 -0.36 18.29 -0.68
N LEU A 86 0.51 17.85 0.24
CA LEU A 86 0.97 18.71 1.32
C LEU A 86 1.97 19.78 0.85
N GLY A 87 2.62 19.57 -0.30
CA GLY A 87 3.50 20.55 -0.95
C GLY A 87 4.80 20.88 -0.18
N ILE A 88 5.04 20.21 0.95
CA ILE A 88 6.24 20.37 1.78
C ILE A 88 6.96 19.03 1.94
N GLU A 89 8.24 19.12 2.29
CA GLU A 89 9.04 17.95 2.64
C GLU A 89 8.52 17.36 3.96
N CYS A 90 7.79 16.24 3.88
CA CYS A 90 7.08 15.68 5.04
C CYS A 90 7.89 14.63 5.80
N GLY A 91 9.22 14.74 5.83
CA GLY A 91 10.13 13.77 6.42
C GLY A 91 10.91 12.96 5.38
N SER A 92 11.12 11.66 5.61
CA SER A 92 11.95 10.81 4.75
C SER A 92 11.25 9.53 4.30
N LEU A 93 11.60 9.08 3.09
CA LEU A 93 11.12 7.84 2.48
C LEU A 93 12.31 7.05 1.94
N SER A 94 12.48 5.83 2.43
CA SER A 94 13.41 4.86 1.88
C SER A 94 12.60 3.77 1.17
N LEU A 95 12.89 3.57 -0.12
CA LEU A 95 12.27 2.55 -0.97
C LEU A 95 13.33 1.62 -1.52
N SER A 96 13.01 0.33 -1.52
CA SER A 96 13.80 -0.69 -2.19
C SER A 96 12.88 -1.63 -2.96
N ASP A 97 13.25 -1.93 -4.19
CA ASP A 97 12.56 -2.94 -5.00
C ASP A 97 12.95 -4.32 -4.47
N GLN A 98 11.96 -5.18 -4.22
CA GLN A 98 12.20 -6.57 -3.88
C GLN A 98 12.35 -7.40 -5.16
N ASN A 99 13.04 -8.54 -5.07
CA ASN A 99 13.20 -9.47 -6.19
C ASN A 99 11.89 -10.19 -6.56
N SER A 100 10.90 -10.19 -5.66
CA SER A 100 9.60 -10.80 -5.90
C SER A 100 8.76 -9.93 -6.83
N THR A 101 8.21 -10.56 -7.87
CA THR A 101 7.35 -9.91 -8.86
C THR A 101 5.98 -10.60 -8.84
N VAL A 102 4.90 -9.83 -8.77
CA VAL A 102 3.53 -10.32 -8.92
C VAL A 102 2.91 -9.56 -10.09
N ASN A 103 2.47 -10.28 -11.13
CA ASN A 103 1.91 -9.67 -12.36
C ASN A 103 2.83 -8.62 -13.00
N ASP A 104 4.12 -8.92 -13.14
CA ASP A 104 5.16 -8.04 -13.71
C ASP A 104 5.42 -6.73 -12.93
N VAL A 105 4.78 -6.54 -11.77
CA VAL A 105 5.06 -5.45 -10.84
C VAL A 105 5.97 -5.97 -9.74
N LYS A 106 7.15 -5.35 -9.59
CA LYS A 106 8.05 -5.66 -8.47
C LYS A 106 7.41 -5.21 -7.17
N ASN A 107 7.47 -6.06 -6.16
CA ASN A 107 7.07 -5.68 -4.82
C ASN A 107 7.99 -4.56 -4.32
N VAL A 108 7.43 -3.58 -3.63
CA VAL A 108 8.22 -2.55 -2.94
C VAL A 108 8.20 -2.78 -1.45
N GLN A 109 9.37 -2.54 -0.84
CA GLN A 109 9.53 -2.46 0.60
C GLN A 109 10.16 -1.13 0.97
N GLY A 110 9.99 -0.71 2.22
CA GLY A 110 10.53 0.56 2.64
C GLY A 110 10.15 0.98 4.04
N LYS A 111 10.63 2.15 4.40
CA LYS A 111 10.30 2.85 5.64
C LYS A 111 10.03 4.31 5.32
N ALA A 112 8.94 4.83 5.84
CA ALA A 112 8.65 6.26 5.84
C ALA A 112 8.65 6.79 7.28
N VAL A 113 9.26 7.95 7.46
CA VAL A 113 9.21 8.74 8.69
C VAL A 113 8.53 10.05 8.35
N LEU A 114 7.39 10.29 8.99
CA LEU A 114 6.53 11.44 8.79
C LEU A 114 6.70 12.40 9.96
N ASP A 115 6.99 13.66 9.67
CA ASP A 115 7.01 14.74 10.65
C ASP A 115 6.75 16.07 9.94
N CYS A 116 5.48 16.44 9.78
CA CYS A 116 5.12 17.66 9.08
C CYS A 116 3.73 18.20 9.43
N GLU A 117 3.57 19.50 9.18
CA GLU A 117 2.29 20.19 9.32
C GLU A 117 2.06 21.10 8.11
N ALA A 118 1.05 20.81 7.30
CA ALA A 118 0.68 21.58 6.12
C ALA A 118 -0.75 21.30 5.69
N GLN A 119 -1.39 22.27 5.00
CA GLN A 119 -2.74 22.12 4.44
C GLN A 119 -3.80 21.63 5.46
N GLY A 120 -3.65 21.99 6.74
CA GLY A 120 -4.53 21.54 7.82
C GLY A 120 -4.32 20.10 8.28
N TYR A 121 -3.25 19.44 7.83
CA TYR A 121 -2.84 18.12 8.30
C TYR A 121 -1.56 18.20 9.11
N LYS A 122 -1.57 17.50 10.25
CA LYS A 122 -0.38 17.21 11.04
C LYS A 122 -0.09 15.73 10.97
N LEU A 123 0.98 15.34 10.29
CA LEU A 123 1.42 13.96 10.15
C LEU A 123 2.64 13.72 11.03
N LYS A 124 2.58 12.69 11.87
CA LYS A 124 3.71 12.31 12.72
C LYS A 124 3.80 10.81 12.86
N GLY A 125 5.00 10.25 12.76
CA GLY A 125 5.25 8.85 13.10
C GLY A 125 6.06 8.13 12.05
N GLU A 126 6.02 6.80 12.09
CA GLU A 126 6.77 5.97 11.17
C GLU A 126 5.95 4.77 10.72
N VAL A 127 6.20 4.34 9.49
CA VAL A 127 5.60 3.15 8.90
C VAL A 127 6.65 2.40 8.11
N SER A 128 6.73 1.10 8.36
CA SER A 128 7.53 0.15 7.57
C SER A 128 6.59 -0.75 6.79
N PHE A 129 6.94 -1.04 5.55
CA PHE A 129 6.10 -1.80 4.64
C PHE A 129 6.92 -2.79 3.81
N GLU A 130 6.37 -3.97 3.58
CA GLU A 130 6.97 -5.02 2.73
C GLU A 130 5.89 -5.69 1.88
N ASN A 131 6.30 -6.22 0.73
CA ASN A 131 5.44 -6.92 -0.22
C ASN A 131 4.28 -6.07 -0.76
N CYS A 132 4.44 -4.74 -0.85
CA CYS A 132 3.42 -3.90 -1.47
C CYS A 132 3.45 -4.11 -2.98
N HIS A 133 2.41 -4.76 -3.50
CA HIS A 133 2.19 -4.99 -4.92
C HIS A 133 1.10 -4.04 -5.44
#